data_AF-A0A814LIQ9-F1
#
_entry.id   AF-A0A814LIQ9-F1
#
_cell.length_a   1.000
_cell.length_b   1.000
_cell.length_c   1.000
_cell.angle_alpha   90.00
_cell.angle_beta   90.00
_cell.angle_gamma   90.00
#
_symmetry.space_group_name_H-M   'P 1'
#
loop_
_entity.id
_entity.type
_entity.pdbx_description
1 polymer ?
#
loop_
_entity_poly.entity_id
_entity_poly.type
_entity_poly.pdbx_seq_one_letter_code
_entity_poly.pdbx_strand_id
1 'polypeptide(L)'
;MGIDDIKGQKDTELFLLLPIVGNRVVGRTRLHTNSTICLCPSGYTDTTSTSNNTLEADPTDLSSDSLSNFSQFSTQSKQQKFMRFYSTAKPVTVPFAHEGGAFVPDTNEVWFTANQLPVQNTDVTSVNLKTNNVELLSIQPPILTPNGVAYFDGLVYVCSQGNRTTSGAIYAVNPTTLVSRLVVNSWFGLRLNSPNDVTFTTKIDGRRYMWFTDPQVAYLQNFGSSPQLGSYVYRFDMITSELRPVITDLLVPNGIAFDPSEKTLYVSDTAPNLPGQGTFAVYAYDLNEDALPINRRVFSISSLGIPDGIRVDKADRVWTAEGDGINVRNRQGTLLGVILGLKLCESGVISNFALTGNTVIILAQERVWRLELASSVL
;
A
#
# COMPACT_ATOMS: atom_id res chain seq x y z
N MET A 1 13.71 -13.42 -20.77
CA MET A 1 12.83 -14.47 -21.31
C MET A 1 11.51 -13.81 -21.68
N GLY A 2 11.06 -14.00 -22.92
CA GLY A 2 10.01 -13.17 -23.55
C GLY A 2 8.65 -13.24 -22.86
N ILE A 3 8.04 -12.06 -22.72
CA ILE A 3 6.65 -11.87 -22.30
C ILE A 3 5.86 -11.68 -23.58
N ASP A 4 5.30 -12.76 -24.13
CA ASP A 4 4.24 -12.67 -25.13
C ASP A 4 3.09 -13.62 -24.80
N ASP A 5 1.91 -13.07 -25.07
CA ASP A 5 0.57 -13.66 -25.21
C ASP A 5 -0.01 -14.53 -24.10
N ILE A 6 -0.98 -13.95 -23.35
CA ILE A 6 -2.20 -14.67 -22.93
C ILE A 6 -3.42 -13.73 -23.00
N LYS A 7 -4.07 -13.68 -24.17
CA LYS A 7 -5.51 -13.42 -24.25
C LYS A 7 -6.21 -14.71 -23.77
N GLY A 8 -6.94 -14.65 -22.66
CA GLY A 8 -7.91 -15.72 -22.33
C GLY A 8 -7.99 -16.22 -20.88
N GLN A 9 -7.84 -15.39 -19.86
CA GLN A 9 -8.26 -15.79 -18.50
C GLN A 9 -9.67 -15.31 -18.16
N LYS A 10 -10.42 -16.26 -17.60
CA LYS A 10 -11.86 -16.25 -17.29
C LYS A 10 -12.22 -15.27 -16.17
N ASP A 11 -13.50 -14.91 -16.16
CA ASP A 11 -14.16 -13.96 -15.27
C ASP A 11 -13.62 -13.94 -13.84
N THR A 12 -12.91 -12.86 -13.49
CA THR A 12 -12.45 -12.61 -12.12
C THR A 12 -13.50 -11.77 -11.40
N GLU A 13 -14.16 -12.38 -10.42
CA GLU A 13 -15.17 -11.73 -9.59
C GLU A 13 -14.49 -10.82 -8.56
N LEU A 14 -14.75 -9.51 -8.56
CA LEU A 14 -14.36 -8.65 -7.44
C LEU A 14 -15.59 -8.37 -6.58
N PHE A 15 -15.46 -8.52 -5.26
CA PHE A 15 -16.42 -7.98 -4.32
C PHE A 15 -15.86 -6.67 -3.75
N LEU A 16 -16.57 -5.56 -3.99
CA LEU A 16 -16.35 -4.32 -3.25
C LEU A 16 -17.31 -4.35 -2.06
N LEU A 17 -16.77 -4.42 -0.84
CA LEU A 17 -17.58 -4.30 0.37
C LEU A 17 -17.94 -2.82 0.55
N LEU A 18 -19.24 -2.53 0.59
CA LEU A 18 -19.81 -1.18 0.70
C LEU A 18 -20.38 -0.95 2.10
N PRO A 19 -20.52 0.33 2.50
CA PRO A 19 -20.11 0.85 3.80
C PRO A 19 -20.75 0.13 4.98
N ILE A 20 -20.06 0.16 6.12
CA ILE A 20 -20.58 -0.37 7.38
C ILE A 20 -21.47 0.70 8.02
N VAL A 21 -22.75 0.39 8.24
CA VAL A 21 -23.66 1.22 9.05
C VAL A 21 -24.03 0.43 10.29
N GLY A 22 -23.73 0.98 11.48
CA GLY A 22 -24.14 0.37 12.76
C GLY A 22 -23.73 -1.11 12.92
N ASN A 23 -22.48 -1.45 12.57
CA ASN A 23 -21.89 -2.80 12.56
C ASN A 23 -22.43 -3.78 11.50
N ARG A 24 -23.13 -3.31 10.46
CA ARG A 24 -23.59 -4.17 9.35
C ARG A 24 -22.99 -3.74 8.02
N VAL A 25 -22.51 -4.70 7.24
CA VAL A 25 -22.15 -4.51 5.82
C VAL A 25 -23.44 -4.29 5.04
N VAL A 26 -23.58 -3.15 4.38
CA VAL A 26 -24.85 -2.73 3.78
C VAL A 26 -24.98 -3.16 2.31
N GLY A 27 -23.90 -3.64 1.70
CA GLY A 27 -23.95 -4.24 0.36
C GLY A 27 -22.62 -4.83 -0.10
N ARG A 28 -22.69 -5.69 -1.10
CA ARG A 28 -21.56 -6.24 -1.86
C ARG A 28 -21.77 -5.88 -3.32
N THR A 29 -20.76 -5.34 -4.00
CA THR A 29 -20.84 -5.23 -5.47
C THR A 29 -19.98 -6.28 -6.13
N ARG A 30 -20.52 -7.01 -7.11
CA ARG A 30 -19.80 -7.97 -7.97
C ARG A 30 -19.34 -7.23 -9.22
N LEU A 31 -18.05 -7.24 -9.52
CA LEU A 31 -17.54 -6.89 -10.86
C LEU A 31 -17.28 -8.16 -11.65
N HIS A 32 -17.90 -8.25 -12.83
CA HIS A 32 -17.47 -9.19 -13.86
C HIS A 32 -16.44 -8.50 -14.76
N THR A 33 -15.38 -9.20 -15.13
CA THR A 33 -14.32 -8.67 -16.03
C THR A 33 -14.86 -8.25 -17.41
N ASN A 34 -16.10 -8.60 -17.74
CA ASN A 34 -16.78 -8.31 -19.00
C ASN A 34 -18.01 -7.38 -18.88
N SER A 35 -17.98 -6.36 -18.00
CA SER A 35 -18.79 -5.11 -18.09
C SER A 35 -20.10 -4.98 -17.29
N THR A 36 -20.26 -5.66 -16.15
CA THR A 36 -21.43 -5.39 -15.29
C THR A 36 -21.07 -5.34 -13.81
N ILE A 37 -21.49 -4.24 -13.15
CA ILE A 37 -21.48 -4.06 -11.70
C ILE A 37 -22.85 -4.48 -11.17
N CYS A 38 -22.94 -5.53 -10.36
CA CYS A 38 -24.17 -5.91 -9.64
C CYS A 38 -24.02 -5.61 -8.15
N LEU A 39 -24.91 -4.81 -7.56
CA LEU A 39 -24.98 -4.56 -6.11
C LEU A 39 -25.94 -5.57 -5.48
N CYS A 40 -25.47 -6.39 -4.55
CA CYS A 40 -26.27 -7.32 -3.76
C CYS A 40 -26.29 -6.90 -2.27
N PRO A 41 -27.46 -6.76 -1.62
CA PRO A 41 -27.55 -6.58 -0.17
C PRO A 41 -26.92 -7.76 0.60
N SER A 42 -26.44 -7.51 1.83
CA SER A 42 -25.86 -8.58 2.65
C SER A 42 -26.95 -9.55 3.13
N GLY A 43 -26.76 -10.85 2.86
CA GLY A 43 -27.72 -11.91 3.21
C GLY A 43 -28.05 -12.88 2.06
N TYR A 44 -27.66 -12.56 0.82
CA TYR A 44 -27.95 -13.41 -0.34
C TYR A 44 -26.80 -14.37 -0.66
N THR A 45 -27.05 -15.67 -0.49
CA THR A 45 -26.32 -16.75 -1.18
C THR A 45 -27.00 -16.99 -2.53
N ASP A 46 -26.33 -16.62 -3.61
CA ASP A 46 -26.77 -16.93 -4.98
C ASP A 46 -26.64 -18.44 -5.22
N THR A 47 -27.76 -19.17 -5.21
CA THR A 47 -27.81 -20.60 -5.58
C THR A 47 -28.33 -20.81 -7.00
N THR A 48 -28.53 -19.77 -7.80
CA THR A 48 -29.16 -19.91 -9.12
C THR A 48 -28.32 -19.28 -10.20
N SER A 49 -27.44 -20.10 -10.77
CA SER A 49 -27.03 -19.92 -12.16
C SER A 49 -28.29 -19.90 -13.03
N THR A 50 -28.55 -18.78 -13.71
CA THR A 50 -28.82 -18.69 -15.15
C THR A 50 -29.33 -17.29 -15.50
N SER A 51 -28.85 -16.81 -16.64
CA SER A 51 -29.28 -15.67 -17.44
C SER A 51 -30.65 -15.05 -17.11
N ASN A 52 -30.63 -13.72 -16.96
CA ASN A 52 -31.74 -12.78 -16.86
C ASN A 52 -32.36 -12.65 -15.46
N ASN A 53 -32.11 -11.51 -14.80
CA ASN A 53 -33.14 -10.64 -14.21
C ASN A 53 -32.51 -9.46 -13.46
N THR A 54 -33.03 -8.26 -13.75
CA THR A 54 -32.92 -7.06 -12.92
C THR A 54 -33.61 -7.31 -11.58
N LEU A 55 -32.88 -7.15 -10.47
CA LEU A 55 -33.43 -7.18 -9.11
C LEU A 55 -33.19 -5.83 -8.44
N GLU A 56 -34.27 -5.14 -8.09
CA GLU A 56 -34.26 -3.90 -7.30
C GLU A 56 -34.18 -4.25 -5.81
N ALA A 57 -33.32 -3.55 -5.06
CA ALA A 57 -33.25 -3.65 -3.60
C ALA A 57 -34.40 -2.88 -2.95
N ASP A 58 -34.98 -3.42 -1.87
CA ASP A 58 -36.02 -2.75 -1.08
C ASP A 58 -35.44 -1.52 -0.34
N PRO A 59 -35.90 -0.29 -0.67
CA PRO A 59 -35.36 0.95 -0.11
C PRO A 59 -35.73 1.18 1.36
N THR A 60 -36.53 0.31 1.98
CA THR A 60 -36.98 0.48 3.38
C THR A 60 -35.97 0.00 4.43
N ASP A 61 -34.91 -0.71 4.05
CA ASP A 61 -33.90 -1.28 4.97
C ASP A 61 -32.74 -0.31 5.29
N LEU A 62 -32.83 0.94 4.83
CA LEU A 62 -31.79 1.97 4.93
C LEU A 62 -32.35 3.23 5.60
N SER A 63 -31.71 3.69 6.69
CA SER A 63 -32.01 5.01 7.28
C SER A 63 -31.73 6.14 6.28
N SER A 64 -32.38 7.30 6.42
CA SER A 64 -32.26 8.43 5.48
C SER A 64 -30.83 8.90 5.21
N ASP A 65 -29.94 8.84 6.20
CA ASP A 65 -28.51 9.18 6.07
C ASP A 65 -27.71 8.09 5.34
N SER A 66 -28.13 6.83 5.47
CA SER A 66 -27.55 5.73 4.70
C SER A 66 -28.02 5.75 3.23
N LEU A 67 -29.24 6.24 2.96
CA LEU A 67 -29.75 6.49 1.61
C LEU A 67 -29.00 7.64 0.91
N SER A 68 -28.59 8.70 1.61
CA SER A 68 -27.79 9.77 1.00
C SER A 68 -26.38 9.28 0.62
N ASN A 69 -25.73 8.51 1.49
CA ASN A 69 -24.42 7.90 1.19
C ASN A 69 -24.52 6.84 0.08
N PHE A 70 -25.58 6.04 0.08
CA PHE A 70 -25.87 5.03 -0.94
C PHE A 70 -26.27 5.66 -2.29
N SER A 71 -27.00 6.78 -2.30
CA SER A 71 -27.37 7.50 -3.52
C SER A 71 -26.17 8.19 -4.17
N GLN A 72 -25.25 8.77 -3.40
CA GLN A 72 -23.98 9.26 -3.93
C GLN A 72 -23.13 8.13 -4.53
N PHE A 73 -23.07 6.99 -3.84
CA PHE A 73 -22.30 5.83 -4.30
C PHE A 73 -22.89 5.16 -5.55
N SER A 74 -24.22 4.97 -5.61
CA SER A 74 -24.90 4.37 -6.77
C SER A 74 -24.89 5.27 -8.01
N THR A 75 -24.88 6.59 -7.83
CA THR A 75 -24.71 7.53 -8.95
C THR A 75 -23.27 7.47 -9.50
N GLN A 76 -22.28 7.21 -8.65
CA GLN A 76 -20.88 6.99 -9.06
C GLN A 76 -20.65 5.60 -9.69
N SER A 77 -21.32 4.54 -9.23
CA SER A 77 -21.16 3.18 -9.78
C SER A 77 -21.78 3.02 -11.17
N LYS A 78 -22.86 3.76 -11.49
CA LYS A 78 -23.46 3.82 -12.83
C LYS A 78 -22.55 4.47 -13.89
N GLN A 79 -21.45 5.11 -13.49
CA GLN A 79 -20.46 5.70 -14.41
C GLN A 79 -19.27 4.78 -14.73
N GLN A 80 -19.43 3.46 -14.55
CA GLN A 80 -18.46 2.36 -14.68
C GLN A 80 -17.03 2.74 -15.12
N LYS A 81 -16.07 2.49 -14.21
CA LYS A 81 -14.64 2.46 -14.55
C LYS A 81 -14.03 1.12 -14.15
N PHE A 82 -13.11 0.67 -14.99
CA PHE A 82 -12.76 -0.72 -15.22
C PHE A 82 -11.57 -1.17 -14.36
N MET A 83 -11.56 -2.43 -13.93
CA MET A 83 -10.32 -3.10 -13.55
C MET A 83 -9.68 -3.76 -14.77
N ARG A 84 -8.36 -3.67 -14.89
CA ARG A 84 -7.58 -4.33 -15.93
C ARG A 84 -6.43 -5.12 -15.32
N PHE A 85 -6.28 -6.36 -15.77
CA PHE A 85 -5.12 -7.19 -15.50
C PHE A 85 -3.96 -6.74 -16.40
N TYR A 86 -2.74 -6.63 -15.86
CA TYR A 86 -1.56 -6.25 -16.64
C TYR A 86 -0.61 -7.39 -16.90
N SER A 87 -0.14 -8.03 -15.83
CA SER A 87 0.94 -9.01 -15.92
C SER A 87 0.88 -9.99 -14.75
N THR A 88 1.38 -11.19 -15.01
CA THR A 88 1.57 -12.27 -14.04
C THR A 88 3.00 -12.75 -14.14
N ALA A 89 3.62 -13.07 -13.00
CA ALA A 89 4.95 -13.66 -12.94
C ALA A 89 5.02 -15.00 -13.69
N LYS A 90 6.19 -15.35 -14.22
CA LYS A 90 6.47 -16.70 -14.71
C LYS A 90 7.71 -17.27 -13.98
N PRO A 91 7.60 -18.42 -13.27
CA PRO A 91 6.37 -19.17 -13.00
C PRO A 91 5.39 -18.36 -12.14
N VAL A 92 4.10 -18.70 -12.20
CA VAL A 92 2.99 -17.98 -11.53
C VAL A 92 3.09 -18.03 -9.99
N THR A 93 4.08 -18.72 -9.45
CA THR A 93 4.32 -18.84 -8.00
C THR A 93 5.27 -17.77 -7.46
N VAL A 94 5.74 -16.84 -8.30
CA VAL A 94 6.77 -15.85 -7.91
C VAL A 94 6.09 -14.54 -7.50
N PRO A 95 6.19 -14.09 -6.24
CA PRO A 95 5.56 -12.86 -5.76
C PRO A 95 6.38 -11.62 -6.16
N PHE A 96 6.45 -11.34 -7.46
CA PHE A 96 7.26 -10.24 -8.02
C PHE A 96 6.65 -8.84 -7.78
N ALA A 97 5.38 -8.76 -7.41
CA ALA A 97 4.65 -7.54 -7.15
C ALA A 97 4.13 -7.57 -5.70
N HIS A 98 5.03 -7.34 -4.75
CA HIS A 98 4.72 -7.47 -3.33
C HIS A 98 4.65 -6.13 -2.61
N GLU A 99 5.63 -5.24 -2.85
CA GLU A 99 5.91 -4.11 -1.96
C GLU A 99 6.17 -2.79 -2.67
N GLY A 100 6.13 -1.70 -1.89
CA GLY A 100 6.69 -0.41 -2.28
C GLY A 100 6.08 0.22 -3.53
N GLY A 101 4.76 0.19 -3.71
CA GLY A 101 4.13 0.80 -4.88
C GLY A 101 4.23 2.34 -4.87
N ALA A 102 5.00 2.93 -5.79
CA ALA A 102 5.20 4.38 -5.88
C ALA A 102 5.02 4.93 -7.29
N PHE A 103 4.28 6.03 -7.43
CA PHE A 103 4.17 6.75 -8.69
C PHE A 103 5.44 7.56 -8.96
N VAL A 104 6.00 7.40 -10.16
CA VAL A 104 7.17 8.12 -10.66
C VAL A 104 6.72 9.01 -11.83
N PRO A 105 6.45 10.30 -11.60
CA PRO A 105 5.87 11.19 -12.62
C PRO A 105 6.81 11.44 -13.80
N ASP A 106 8.12 11.45 -13.58
CA ASP A 106 9.13 11.76 -14.62
C ASP A 106 9.11 10.77 -15.79
N THR A 107 8.78 9.50 -15.51
CA THR A 107 8.67 8.43 -16.51
C THR A 107 7.23 7.97 -16.75
N ASN A 108 6.27 8.52 -16.00
CA ASN A 108 4.86 8.11 -15.98
C ASN A 108 4.70 6.60 -15.68
N GLU A 109 5.39 6.15 -14.64
CA GLU A 109 5.46 4.75 -14.21
C GLU A 109 5.02 4.59 -12.76
N VAL A 110 4.66 3.36 -12.39
CA VAL A 110 4.65 2.93 -10.99
C VAL A 110 5.79 1.97 -10.78
N TRP A 111 6.68 2.29 -9.83
CA TRP A 111 7.75 1.39 -9.40
C TRP A 111 7.28 0.60 -8.19
N PHE A 112 7.76 -0.65 -8.07
CA PHE A 112 7.44 -1.57 -6.98
C PHE A 112 8.52 -2.64 -6.84
N THR A 113 8.47 -3.42 -5.77
CA THR A 113 9.53 -4.37 -5.38
C THR A 113 8.97 -5.73 -4.99
N ALA A 114 9.89 -6.70 -4.86
CA ALA A 114 9.60 -8.08 -4.55
C ALA A 114 10.50 -8.58 -3.39
N ASN A 115 10.13 -8.32 -2.14
CA ASN A 115 10.95 -8.78 -1.00
C ASN A 115 10.71 -10.25 -0.60
N GLN A 116 9.70 -10.94 -1.16
CA GLN A 116 9.36 -12.34 -0.86
C GLN A 116 9.94 -13.38 -1.85
N LEU A 117 10.91 -13.00 -2.69
CA LEU A 117 11.52 -13.98 -3.60
C LEU A 117 12.36 -15.01 -2.83
N PRO A 118 12.40 -16.29 -3.28
CA PRO A 118 13.10 -17.38 -2.58
C PRO A 118 14.62 -17.17 -2.46
N VAL A 119 15.17 -16.20 -3.18
CA VAL A 119 16.56 -15.74 -3.05
C VAL A 119 16.54 -14.23 -2.84
N GLN A 120 17.41 -13.73 -1.97
CA GLN A 120 17.66 -12.29 -1.85
C GLN A 120 17.97 -11.73 -3.24
N ASN A 121 17.15 -10.78 -3.68
CA ASN A 121 17.22 -10.21 -5.01
C ASN A 121 17.57 -8.73 -4.94
N THR A 122 17.59 -8.10 -6.11
CA THR A 122 17.84 -6.68 -6.31
C THR A 122 16.76 -6.06 -7.19
N ASP A 123 15.57 -6.68 -7.22
CA ASP A 123 14.55 -6.46 -8.23
C ASP A 123 13.68 -5.27 -7.85
N VAL A 124 13.76 -4.24 -8.68
CA VAL A 124 12.80 -3.13 -8.72
C VAL A 124 12.14 -3.17 -10.08
N THR A 125 10.82 -3.25 -10.12
CA THR A 125 10.04 -3.39 -11.34
C THR A 125 9.23 -2.11 -11.56
N SER A 126 9.05 -1.69 -12.81
CA SER A 126 8.14 -0.61 -13.19
C SER A 126 6.95 -1.14 -13.98
N VAL A 127 5.82 -0.44 -13.90
CA VAL A 127 4.74 -0.52 -14.88
C VAL A 127 4.51 0.86 -15.50
N ASN A 128 4.61 0.96 -16.82
CA ASN A 128 4.35 2.19 -17.54
C ASN A 128 2.84 2.40 -17.68
N LEU A 129 2.30 3.51 -17.19
CA LEU A 129 0.86 3.73 -17.12
C LEU A 129 0.21 4.03 -18.49
N LYS A 130 1.02 4.38 -19.49
CA LYS A 130 0.59 4.66 -20.86
C LYS A 130 0.62 3.41 -21.74
N THR A 131 1.74 2.69 -21.74
CA THR A 131 1.93 1.50 -22.59
C THR A 131 1.45 0.21 -21.93
N ASN A 132 1.33 0.21 -20.60
CA ASN A 132 1.09 -0.96 -19.74
C ASN A 132 2.24 -1.97 -19.74
N ASN A 133 3.41 -1.59 -20.22
CA ASN A 133 4.61 -2.44 -20.16
C ASN A 133 5.05 -2.60 -18.71
N VAL A 134 5.44 -3.81 -18.34
CA VAL A 134 6.04 -4.14 -17.05
C VAL A 134 7.48 -4.54 -17.28
N GLU A 135 8.43 -3.86 -16.62
CA GLU A 135 9.86 -4.01 -16.89
C GLU A 135 10.67 -4.09 -15.60
N LEU A 136 11.66 -4.99 -15.57
CA LEU A 136 12.64 -5.04 -14.50
C LEU A 136 13.68 -3.93 -14.72
N LEU A 137 13.86 -3.07 -13.73
CA LEU A 137 14.77 -1.94 -13.82
C LEU A 137 16.22 -2.38 -13.56
N SER A 138 17.12 -1.99 -14.45
CA SER A 138 18.55 -2.26 -14.32
C SER A 138 19.26 -1.19 -13.50
N ILE A 139 18.89 -1.06 -12.22
CA ILE A 139 19.46 -0.05 -11.30
C ILE A 139 20.93 -0.36 -10.99
N GLN A 140 21.79 0.66 -11.05
CA GLN A 140 23.23 0.52 -10.82
C GLN A 140 23.80 1.65 -9.93
N PRO A 141 24.53 1.33 -8.84
CA PRO A 141 24.71 -0.01 -8.25
C PRO A 141 23.39 -0.67 -7.83
N PRO A 142 23.32 -2.00 -7.76
CA PRO A 142 22.10 -2.69 -7.38
C PRO A 142 21.74 -2.44 -5.92
N ILE A 143 20.43 -2.43 -5.62
CA ILE A 143 19.90 -2.26 -4.27
C ILE A 143 19.53 -3.63 -3.74
N LEU A 144 20.16 -4.04 -2.64
CA LEU A 144 19.92 -5.35 -2.04
C LEU A 144 18.57 -5.39 -1.32
N THR A 145 17.80 -6.46 -1.53
CA THR A 145 16.52 -6.74 -0.85
C THR A 145 15.62 -5.50 -0.78
N PRO A 146 15.27 -4.91 -1.95
CA PRO A 146 14.51 -3.68 -2.00
C PRO A 146 13.10 -3.92 -1.45
N ASN A 147 12.56 -2.93 -0.74
CA ASN A 147 11.24 -2.99 -0.13
C ASN A 147 10.42 -1.73 -0.47
N GLY A 148 10.05 -0.89 0.50
CA GLY A 148 9.30 0.32 0.28
C GLY A 148 9.96 1.28 -0.70
N VAL A 149 9.12 1.99 -1.46
CA VAL A 149 9.55 2.98 -2.46
C VAL A 149 8.71 4.24 -2.30
N ALA A 150 9.34 5.39 -2.49
CA ALA A 150 8.65 6.66 -2.63
C ALA A 150 9.36 7.56 -3.64
N TYR A 151 8.59 8.37 -4.38
CA TYR A 151 9.14 9.42 -5.22
C TYR A 151 9.16 10.74 -4.47
N PHE A 152 10.27 11.47 -4.56
CA PHE A 152 10.40 12.80 -3.99
C PHE A 152 11.45 13.62 -4.73
N ASP A 153 11.09 14.85 -5.14
CA ASP A 153 12.00 15.86 -5.70
C ASP A 153 12.91 15.34 -6.84
N GLY A 154 12.32 14.66 -7.84
CA GLY A 154 13.06 14.15 -9.01
C GLY A 154 13.82 12.83 -8.77
N LEU A 155 13.71 12.24 -7.58
CA LEU A 155 14.39 10.99 -7.22
C LEU A 155 13.41 9.97 -6.68
N VAL A 156 13.75 8.70 -6.86
CA VAL A 156 13.05 7.57 -6.26
C VAL A 156 13.87 7.05 -5.08
N TYR A 157 13.28 7.04 -3.90
CA TYR A 157 13.89 6.53 -2.68
C TYR A 157 13.42 5.11 -2.44
N VAL A 158 14.36 4.20 -2.24
CA VAL A 158 14.11 2.77 -2.08
C VAL A 158 14.71 2.31 -0.75
N CYS A 159 13.88 1.71 0.08
CA CYS A 159 14.29 0.99 1.27
C CYS A 159 15.03 -0.29 0.88
N SER A 160 16.18 -0.54 1.52
CA SER A 160 16.96 -1.77 1.40
C SER A 160 16.98 -2.47 2.74
N GLN A 161 16.53 -3.73 2.78
CA GLN A 161 16.51 -4.51 4.02
C GLN A 161 17.87 -5.10 4.38
N GLY A 162 18.87 -4.92 3.51
CA GLY A 162 20.22 -5.45 3.72
C GLY A 162 20.24 -6.99 3.79
N ASN A 163 21.26 -7.52 4.46
CA ASN A 163 21.39 -8.95 4.77
C ASN A 163 22.30 -9.16 5.98
N ARG A 164 22.80 -10.39 6.18
CA ARG A 164 23.70 -10.72 7.29
C ARG A 164 25.00 -9.92 7.33
N THR A 165 25.50 -9.44 6.18
CA THR A 165 26.79 -8.74 6.08
C THR A 165 26.64 -7.25 5.75
N THR A 166 25.54 -6.88 5.11
CA THR A 166 25.25 -5.52 4.64
C THR A 166 24.11 -4.91 5.45
N SER A 167 24.33 -3.71 5.98
CA SER A 167 23.31 -2.98 6.76
C SER A 167 22.06 -2.69 5.93
N GLY A 168 20.90 -2.59 6.61
CA GLY A 168 19.75 -1.90 6.04
C GLY A 168 20.09 -0.45 5.68
N ALA A 169 19.42 0.09 4.68
CA ALA A 169 19.72 1.42 4.15
C ALA A 169 18.55 2.04 3.38
N ILE A 170 18.64 3.36 3.15
CA ILE A 170 17.86 4.05 2.13
C ILE A 170 18.79 4.42 0.97
N TYR A 171 18.35 4.13 -0.25
CA TYR A 171 19.00 4.55 -1.49
C TYR A 171 18.14 5.57 -2.23
N ALA A 172 18.75 6.52 -2.92
CA ALA A 172 18.09 7.38 -3.88
C ALA A 172 18.51 6.98 -5.30
N VAL A 173 17.55 6.95 -6.22
CA VAL A 173 17.71 6.49 -7.60
C VAL A 173 17.23 7.59 -8.53
N ASN A 174 18.02 7.93 -9.55
CA ASN A 174 17.55 8.77 -10.63
C ASN A 174 16.63 7.94 -11.54
N PRO A 175 15.36 8.35 -11.73
CA PRO A 175 14.38 7.53 -12.44
C PRO A 175 14.67 7.34 -13.93
N THR A 176 15.50 8.21 -14.53
CA THR A 176 15.86 8.14 -15.96
C THR A 176 17.17 7.40 -16.19
N THR A 177 18.21 7.71 -15.41
CA THR A 177 19.54 7.07 -15.59
C THR A 177 19.66 5.75 -14.86
N LEU A 178 18.73 5.45 -13.95
CA LEU A 178 18.75 4.29 -13.05
C LEU A 178 20.01 4.20 -12.18
N VAL A 179 20.72 5.32 -12.00
CA VAL A 179 21.86 5.40 -11.10
C VAL A 179 21.38 5.52 -9.66
N SER A 180 21.83 4.62 -8.80
CA SER A 180 21.54 4.66 -7.36
C SER A 180 22.69 5.26 -6.56
N ARG A 181 22.37 5.84 -5.40
CA ARG A 181 23.33 6.28 -4.39
C ARG A 181 22.81 6.01 -2.99
N LEU A 182 23.73 5.67 -2.08
CA LEU A 182 23.41 5.53 -0.67
C LEU A 182 23.00 6.90 -0.07
N VAL A 183 21.95 6.91 0.73
CA VAL A 183 21.50 8.10 1.50
C VAL A 183 21.87 7.94 2.97
N VAL A 184 21.43 6.84 3.59
CA VAL A 184 21.68 6.56 5.02
C VAL A 184 21.64 5.06 5.27
N ASN A 185 22.53 4.56 6.13
CA ASN A 185 22.60 3.13 6.50
C ASN A 185 22.91 2.88 7.99
N SER A 186 23.07 3.92 8.80
CA SER A 186 23.44 3.77 10.20
C SER A 186 22.96 4.95 11.05
N TRP A 187 22.84 4.71 12.35
CA TRP A 187 22.59 5.72 13.37
C TRP A 187 23.70 5.66 14.41
N PHE A 188 24.50 6.73 14.52
CA PHE A 188 25.73 6.76 15.35
C PHE A 188 26.67 5.56 15.14
N GLY A 189 26.78 5.09 13.89
CA GLY A 189 27.62 3.93 13.52
C GLY A 189 27.00 2.56 13.80
N LEU A 190 25.84 2.50 14.45
CA LEU A 190 25.04 1.28 14.57
C LEU A 190 24.26 1.05 13.28
N ARG A 191 24.25 -0.20 12.81
CA ARG A 191 23.56 -0.59 11.58
C ARG A 191 22.05 -0.39 11.74
N LEU A 192 21.41 0.21 10.75
CA LEU A 192 19.95 0.14 10.62
C LEU A 192 19.53 -1.33 10.49
N ASN A 193 18.32 -1.64 10.94
CA ASN A 193 17.81 -3.00 10.96
C ASN A 193 17.49 -3.47 9.54
N SER A 194 16.35 -3.02 9.03
CA SER A 194 15.83 -3.33 7.71
C SER A 194 14.74 -2.31 7.38
N PRO A 195 15.12 -1.10 6.91
CA PRO A 195 14.17 -0.09 6.49
C PRO A 195 13.06 -0.70 5.63
N ASN A 196 11.82 -0.38 5.98
CA ASN A 196 10.66 -1.03 5.38
C ASN A 196 9.95 -0.08 4.43
N ASP A 197 9.32 0.98 4.93
CA ASP A 197 8.57 1.94 4.11
C ASP A 197 9.04 3.38 4.37
N VAL A 198 8.92 4.26 3.37
CA VAL A 198 9.49 5.63 3.38
C VAL A 198 8.48 6.66 2.87
N THR A 199 8.48 7.85 3.47
CA THR A 199 7.65 9.00 3.08
C THR A 199 8.37 10.33 3.35
N PHE A 200 7.75 11.45 3.01
CA PHE A 200 8.35 12.78 3.11
C PHE A 200 7.37 13.82 3.66
N THR A 201 7.91 14.82 4.34
CA THR A 201 7.19 16.05 4.71
C THR A 201 8.03 17.27 4.33
N THR A 202 7.34 18.33 3.93
CA THR A 202 7.87 19.60 3.41
C THR A 202 7.14 20.85 3.92
N LYS A 203 6.01 20.67 4.62
CA LYS A 203 5.09 21.75 5.00
C LYS A 203 5.18 22.15 6.48
N ILE A 204 6.11 21.56 7.21
CA ILE A 204 6.40 21.90 8.61
C ILE A 204 7.79 22.53 8.65
N ASP A 205 7.96 23.56 9.50
CA ASP A 205 9.19 24.32 9.77
C ASP A 205 10.03 24.84 8.57
N GLY A 206 9.53 24.68 7.34
CA GLY A 206 10.22 25.05 6.11
C GLY A 206 11.33 24.08 5.69
N ARG A 207 11.51 22.95 6.39
CA ARG A 207 12.49 21.92 6.00
C ARG A 207 11.85 20.78 5.23
N ARG A 208 12.73 19.94 4.67
CA ARG A 208 12.37 18.72 3.95
C ARG A 208 12.89 17.54 4.75
N TYR A 209 11.98 16.72 5.24
CA TYR A 209 12.31 15.55 6.02
C TYR A 209 11.90 14.28 5.30
N MET A 210 12.82 13.32 5.25
CA MET A 210 12.51 11.94 4.92
C MET A 210 12.14 11.20 6.21
N TRP A 211 11.07 10.42 6.18
CA TRP A 211 10.64 9.58 7.29
C TRP A 211 10.61 8.14 6.84
N PHE A 212 11.09 7.22 7.66
CA PHE A 212 11.05 5.80 7.31
C PHE A 212 10.92 4.93 8.56
N THR A 213 10.32 3.76 8.37
CA THR A 213 10.22 2.71 9.38
C THR A 213 11.42 1.77 9.28
N ASP A 214 11.98 1.36 10.41
CA ASP A 214 13.14 0.46 10.48
C ASP A 214 12.87 -0.74 11.40
N PRO A 215 11.88 -1.60 11.07
CA PRO A 215 11.58 -2.78 11.86
C PRO A 215 12.70 -3.82 11.75
N GLN A 216 12.73 -4.76 12.69
CA GLN A 216 13.69 -5.87 12.72
C GLN A 216 13.31 -7.06 11.83
N VAL A 217 12.54 -6.84 10.75
CA VAL A 217 11.96 -7.91 9.92
C VAL A 217 13.01 -8.81 9.28
N ALA A 218 14.15 -8.28 8.83
CA ALA A 218 15.20 -9.11 8.23
C ALA A 218 15.77 -10.13 9.22
N TYR A 219 15.92 -9.75 10.48
CA TYR A 219 16.34 -10.65 11.55
C TYR A 219 15.24 -11.68 11.86
N LEU A 220 13.99 -11.23 12.03
CA LEU A 220 12.85 -12.09 12.34
C LEU A 220 12.58 -13.14 11.24
N GLN A 221 12.84 -12.79 9.98
CA GLN A 221 12.75 -13.67 8.82
C GLN A 221 14.06 -14.43 8.52
N ASN A 222 15.03 -14.38 9.43
CA ASN A 222 16.27 -15.16 9.40
C ASN A 222 17.16 -14.93 8.16
N PHE A 223 17.20 -13.71 7.63
CA PHE A 223 18.10 -13.33 6.53
C PHE A 223 19.00 -12.12 6.83
N GLY A 224 18.71 -11.40 7.91
CA GLY A 224 19.50 -10.31 8.48
C GLY A 224 20.43 -10.74 9.63
N SER A 225 21.28 -9.82 10.09
CA SER A 225 22.06 -9.98 11.32
C SER A 225 21.25 -9.66 12.57
N SER A 226 21.77 -9.98 13.76
CA SER A 226 21.17 -9.52 15.03
C SER A 226 21.04 -7.99 15.04
N PRO A 227 19.88 -7.43 15.39
CA PRO A 227 19.67 -6.00 15.50
C PRO A 227 20.64 -5.34 16.50
N GLN A 228 21.07 -4.13 16.17
CA GLN A 228 21.83 -3.26 17.07
C GLN A 228 20.98 -2.10 17.61
N LEU A 229 19.79 -1.91 17.03
CA LEU A 229 18.84 -0.85 17.30
C LEU A 229 17.45 -1.46 17.56
N GLY A 230 16.58 -0.73 18.27
CA GLY A 230 15.17 -1.08 18.37
C GLY A 230 14.43 -0.87 17.04
N SER A 231 13.18 -1.34 16.96
CA SER A 231 12.30 -1.06 15.82
C SER A 231 11.76 0.37 15.91
N TYR A 232 12.31 1.30 15.14
CA TYR A 232 11.97 2.72 15.26
C TYR A 232 11.41 3.31 13.96
N VAL A 233 10.71 4.43 14.09
CA VAL A 233 10.49 5.36 12.97
C VAL A 233 11.52 6.46 13.09
N TYR A 234 12.24 6.70 12.00
CA TYR A 234 13.24 7.74 11.91
C TYR A 234 12.74 8.93 11.10
N ARG A 235 13.21 10.12 11.48
CA ARG A 235 13.18 11.33 10.68
C ARG A 235 14.60 11.69 10.29
N PHE A 236 14.83 11.92 9.00
CA PHE A 236 16.09 12.32 8.42
C PHE A 236 15.95 13.71 7.80
N ASP A 237 16.75 14.66 8.27
CA ASP A 237 16.83 16.01 7.71
C ASP A 237 17.63 15.97 6.40
N MET A 238 16.97 16.28 5.28
CA MET A 238 17.57 16.20 3.95
C MET A 238 18.66 17.25 3.71
N ILE A 239 18.79 18.25 4.58
CA ILE A 239 19.80 19.32 4.49
C ILE A 239 20.96 19.03 5.44
N THR A 240 20.67 18.78 6.72
CA THR A 240 21.73 18.60 7.73
C THR A 240 22.25 17.17 7.79
N SER A 241 21.56 16.22 7.15
CA SER A 241 21.80 14.78 7.27
C SER A 241 21.66 14.24 8.71
N GLU A 242 20.95 14.97 9.58
CA GLU A 242 20.64 14.50 10.92
C GLU A 242 19.59 13.38 10.85
N LEU A 243 19.91 12.22 11.43
CA LEU A 243 18.99 11.11 11.60
C LEU A 243 18.54 11.02 13.07
N ARG A 244 17.24 11.06 13.31
CA ARG A 244 16.66 11.01 14.66
C ARG A 244 15.56 9.94 14.76
N PRO A 245 15.63 9.01 15.73
CA PRO A 245 14.47 8.19 16.07
C PRO A 245 13.42 9.07 16.74
N VAL A 246 12.20 9.03 16.22
CA VAL A 246 11.11 9.94 16.60
C VAL A 246 9.87 9.19 17.10
N ILE A 247 9.72 7.91 16.74
CA ILE A 247 8.74 6.99 17.34
C ILE A 247 9.51 5.72 17.74
N THR A 248 9.40 5.34 19.02
CA THR A 248 10.24 4.28 19.61
C THR A 248 9.45 3.23 20.40
N ASP A 249 8.13 3.34 20.41
CA ASP A 249 7.19 2.54 21.19
C ASP A 249 6.33 1.60 20.31
N LEU A 250 6.64 1.50 19.02
CA LEU A 250 6.06 0.51 18.11
C LEU A 250 6.90 -0.77 18.10
N LEU A 251 6.26 -1.91 17.86
CA LEU A 251 6.93 -3.20 17.88
C LEU A 251 7.51 -3.57 16.50
N VAL A 252 6.68 -3.51 15.46
CA VAL A 252 7.06 -3.79 14.07
C VAL A 252 6.45 -2.70 13.18
N PRO A 253 6.98 -1.46 13.21
CA PRO A 253 6.51 -0.37 12.36
C PRO A 253 6.70 -0.73 10.88
N ASN A 254 5.68 -0.49 10.07
CA ASN A 254 5.67 -0.92 8.67
C ASN A 254 5.34 0.24 7.72
N GLY A 255 4.13 0.29 7.16
CA GLY A 255 3.70 1.38 6.28
C GLY A 255 3.63 2.72 6.98
N ILE A 256 3.98 3.78 6.24
CA ILE A 256 4.04 5.16 6.75
C ILE A 256 3.54 6.15 5.70
N ALA A 257 2.66 7.07 6.10
CA ALA A 257 2.17 8.11 5.20
C ALA A 257 1.70 9.36 5.96
N PHE A 258 1.90 10.53 5.36
CA PHE A 258 1.30 11.78 5.81
C PHE A 258 -0.07 12.00 5.18
N ASP A 259 -0.95 12.72 5.88
CA ASP A 259 -2.10 13.33 5.23
C ASP A 259 -1.66 14.45 4.25
N PRO A 260 -2.51 14.88 3.30
CA PRO A 260 -2.19 15.96 2.37
C PRO A 260 -1.73 17.26 3.03
N SER A 261 -2.21 17.56 4.24
CA SER A 261 -1.79 18.75 5.00
C SER A 261 -0.46 18.56 5.75
N GLU A 262 0.06 17.33 5.79
CA GLU A 262 1.23 16.86 6.53
C GLU A 262 1.18 17.11 8.04
N LYS A 263 -0.01 17.32 8.59
CA LYS A 263 -0.23 17.53 10.03
C LYS A 263 -0.48 16.24 10.78
N THR A 264 -0.90 15.19 10.08
CA THR A 264 -1.14 13.87 10.65
C THR A 264 -0.24 12.85 9.96
N LEU A 265 0.53 12.12 10.76
CA LEU A 265 1.32 10.96 10.34
C LEU A 265 0.57 9.68 10.69
N TYR A 266 0.42 8.78 9.73
CA TYR A 266 -0.08 7.42 9.94
C TYR A 266 1.08 6.43 9.87
N VAL A 267 1.15 5.51 10.83
CA VAL A 267 2.14 4.41 10.87
C VAL A 267 1.43 3.12 11.23
N SER A 268 1.60 2.06 10.43
CA SER A 268 1.11 0.73 10.79
C SER A 268 2.10 0.01 11.69
N ASP A 269 1.58 -0.78 12.63
CA ASP A 269 2.34 -1.72 13.45
C ASP A 269 1.82 -3.13 13.17
N THR A 270 2.72 -3.98 12.65
CA THR A 270 2.41 -5.34 12.21
C THR A 270 2.78 -6.40 13.23
N ALA A 271 3.08 -6.00 14.47
CA ALA A 271 3.38 -6.95 15.52
C ALA A 271 2.16 -7.82 15.87
N PRO A 272 2.36 -9.14 16.09
CA PRO A 272 1.29 -10.07 16.39
C PRO A 272 0.45 -9.59 17.57
N ASN A 273 -0.86 -9.76 17.44
CA ASN A 273 -1.85 -9.43 18.47
C ASN A 273 -1.73 -10.40 19.65
N LEU A 274 -0.64 -10.28 20.41
CA LEU A 274 -0.42 -10.97 21.68
C LEU A 274 -1.06 -10.13 22.79
N PRO A 275 -1.87 -10.73 23.69
CA PRO A 275 -2.52 -10.00 24.77
C PRO A 275 -1.52 -9.16 25.57
N GLY A 276 -1.72 -7.84 25.55
CA GLY A 276 -0.89 -6.87 26.27
C GLY A 276 0.45 -6.53 25.62
N GLN A 277 0.74 -6.99 24.40
CA GLN A 277 2.02 -6.72 23.72
C GLN A 277 1.83 -6.01 22.38
N GLY A 278 0.88 -6.42 21.53
CA GLY A 278 0.71 -5.84 20.20
C GLY A 278 -0.74 -5.79 19.75
N THR A 279 -1.03 -4.96 18.75
CA THR A 279 -2.31 -4.93 18.03
C THR A 279 -2.00 -4.59 16.59
N PHE A 280 -2.54 -5.37 15.65
CA PHE A 280 -2.46 -5.11 14.21
C PHE A 280 -3.22 -3.82 13.88
N ALA A 281 -2.55 -2.69 14.08
CA ALA A 281 -3.18 -1.38 14.11
C ALA A 281 -2.42 -0.38 13.24
N VAL A 282 -3.17 0.60 12.76
CA VAL A 282 -2.63 1.85 12.26
C VAL A 282 -2.77 2.88 13.37
N TYR A 283 -1.67 3.53 13.71
CA TYR A 283 -1.63 4.65 14.64
C TYR A 283 -1.57 5.96 13.86
N ALA A 284 -2.29 6.97 14.36
CA ALA A 284 -2.16 8.35 13.91
C ALA A 284 -1.42 9.18 14.96
N TYR A 285 -0.61 10.11 14.49
CA TYR A 285 0.14 11.08 15.29
C TYR A 285 -0.11 12.47 14.72
N ASP A 286 -0.35 13.45 15.56
CA ASP A 286 -0.25 14.84 15.12
C ASP A 286 1.23 15.23 15.09
N LEU A 287 1.60 16.21 14.26
CA LEU A 287 2.94 16.79 14.29
C LEU A 287 2.94 18.16 14.97
N ASN A 288 3.93 18.39 15.84
CA ASN A 288 4.19 19.72 16.40
C ASN A 288 4.95 20.61 15.39
N GLU A 289 5.26 21.85 15.81
CA GLU A 289 5.94 22.84 14.96
C GLU A 289 7.34 22.42 14.50
N ASP A 290 8.00 21.52 15.24
CA ASP A 290 9.33 20.97 14.92
C ASP A 290 9.24 19.65 14.14
N ALA A 291 8.07 19.30 13.57
CA ALA A 291 7.81 18.00 12.93
C ALA A 291 8.13 16.79 13.83
N LEU A 292 7.75 16.85 15.11
CA LEU A 292 7.81 15.73 16.05
C LEU A 292 6.42 15.13 16.29
N PRO A 293 6.31 13.80 16.36
CA PRO A 293 5.03 13.13 16.56
C PRO A 293 4.54 13.27 18.00
N ILE A 294 3.28 13.67 18.15
CA ILE A 294 2.57 13.83 19.41
C ILE A 294 1.15 13.24 19.29
N ASN A 295 0.42 13.15 20.41
CA ASN A 295 -0.99 12.74 20.43
C ASN A 295 -1.28 11.40 19.69
N ARG A 296 -0.43 10.39 19.96
CA ARG A 296 -0.62 9.03 19.43
C ARG A 296 -2.03 8.53 19.75
N ARG A 297 -2.71 8.00 18.74
CA ARG A 297 -4.03 7.38 18.86
C ARG A 297 -4.17 6.22 17.91
N VAL A 298 -4.95 5.21 18.29
CA VAL A 298 -5.37 4.16 17.35
C VAL A 298 -6.27 4.79 16.30
N PHE A 299 -5.89 4.69 15.03
CA PHE A 299 -6.69 5.13 13.89
C PHE A 299 -7.60 4.01 13.41
N SER A 300 -7.03 2.82 13.22
CA SER A 300 -7.78 1.62 12.85
C SER A 300 -7.09 0.37 13.35
N ILE A 301 -7.86 -0.70 13.49
CA ILE A 301 -7.36 -2.06 13.74
C ILE A 301 -7.74 -2.88 12.51
N SER A 302 -6.80 -3.66 11.99
CA SER A 302 -7.07 -4.54 10.86
C SER A 302 -8.08 -5.61 11.25
N SER A 303 -9.11 -5.79 10.43
CA SER A 303 -10.11 -6.85 10.63
C SER A 303 -9.59 -8.22 10.21
N LEU A 304 -8.63 -8.27 9.28
CA LEU A 304 -8.02 -9.52 8.82
C LEU A 304 -6.54 -9.30 8.49
N GLY A 305 -5.68 -10.19 9.00
CA GLY A 305 -4.23 -10.08 8.78
C GLY A 305 -3.62 -8.82 9.38
N ILE A 306 -2.54 -8.34 8.78
CA ILE A 306 -1.75 -7.21 9.27
C ILE A 306 -1.98 -5.96 8.41
N PRO A 307 -2.01 -4.74 8.97
CA PRO A 307 -1.98 -3.51 8.19
C PRO A 307 -0.55 -3.26 7.71
N ASP A 308 -0.33 -3.35 6.41
CA ASP A 308 0.98 -3.24 5.80
C ASP A 308 1.19 -1.83 5.21
N GLY A 309 1.31 -1.67 3.89
CA GLY A 309 1.49 -0.38 3.22
C GLY A 309 0.30 0.59 3.40
N ILE A 310 0.62 1.89 3.52
CA ILE A 310 -0.35 2.98 3.71
C ILE A 310 -0.21 4.02 2.60
N ARG A 311 -1.33 4.54 2.07
CA ARG A 311 -1.37 5.74 1.23
C ARG A 311 -2.51 6.65 1.69
N VAL A 312 -2.35 7.97 1.54
CA VAL A 312 -3.42 8.93 1.81
C VAL A 312 -3.70 9.71 0.53
N ASP A 313 -4.98 9.85 0.20
CA ASP A 313 -5.38 10.59 -0.99
C ASP A 313 -5.73 12.05 -0.69
N LYS A 314 -5.91 12.86 -1.74
CA LYS A 314 -6.19 14.29 -1.62
C LYS A 314 -7.51 14.65 -0.94
N ALA A 315 -8.40 13.68 -0.72
CA ALA A 315 -9.65 13.85 0.01
C ALA A 315 -9.52 13.43 1.48
N ASP A 316 -8.29 13.31 1.98
CA ASP A 316 -7.94 12.87 3.33
C ASP A 316 -8.46 11.44 3.64
N ARG A 317 -8.64 10.60 2.62
CA ARG A 317 -8.96 9.18 2.83
C ARG A 317 -7.68 8.40 2.98
N VAL A 318 -7.64 7.54 3.99
CA VAL A 318 -6.50 6.68 4.32
C VAL A 318 -6.76 5.30 3.75
N TRP A 319 -5.86 4.87 2.88
CA TRP A 319 -5.88 3.58 2.20
C TRP A 319 -4.82 2.69 2.83
N THR A 320 -5.18 1.47 3.20
CA THR A 320 -4.28 0.52 3.86
C THR A 320 -4.36 -0.84 3.21
N ALA A 321 -3.20 -1.45 2.97
CA ALA A 321 -3.11 -2.83 2.53
C ALA A 321 -3.25 -3.73 3.77
N GLU A 322 -4.23 -4.62 3.76
CA GLU A 322 -4.59 -5.50 4.87
C GLU A 322 -4.83 -6.93 4.34
N GLY A 323 -5.02 -7.89 5.24
CA GLY A 323 -5.16 -9.30 4.88
C GLY A 323 -6.38 -9.63 4.03
N ASP A 324 -7.43 -8.80 4.04
CA ASP A 324 -8.59 -8.93 3.16
C ASP A 324 -8.46 -8.15 1.85
N GLY A 325 -7.47 -7.26 1.72
CA GLY A 325 -7.22 -6.45 0.53
C GLY A 325 -6.92 -4.98 0.87
N ILE A 326 -7.39 -4.04 0.04
CA ILE A 326 -7.15 -2.61 0.28
C ILE A 326 -8.36 -1.98 0.95
N ASN A 327 -8.17 -1.53 2.19
CA ASN A 327 -9.20 -0.89 2.99
C ASN A 327 -9.12 0.63 2.82
N VAL A 328 -10.26 1.28 2.58
CA VAL A 328 -10.34 2.74 2.41
C VAL A 328 -11.16 3.33 3.54
N ARG A 329 -10.53 4.21 4.33
CA ARG A 329 -11.14 4.86 5.50
C ARG A 329 -11.18 6.37 5.31
N ASN A 330 -12.16 7.06 5.90
CA ASN A 330 -12.09 8.51 6.01
C ASN A 330 -11.05 8.93 7.07
N ARG A 331 -10.82 10.24 7.21
CA ARG A 331 -9.85 10.80 8.18
C ARG A 331 -10.15 10.49 9.65
N GLN A 332 -11.35 10.01 9.97
CA GLN A 332 -11.74 9.57 11.32
C GLN A 332 -11.56 8.06 11.54
N GLY A 333 -11.09 7.31 10.54
CA GLY A 333 -10.93 5.85 10.62
C GLY A 333 -12.19 5.06 10.29
N THR A 334 -13.27 5.72 9.84
CA THR A 334 -14.49 5.02 9.40
C THR A 334 -14.25 4.32 8.07
N LEU A 335 -14.50 3.01 8.01
CA LEU A 335 -14.39 2.21 6.79
C LEU A 335 -15.45 2.62 5.76
N LEU A 336 -14.98 3.08 4.59
CA LEU A 336 -15.80 3.45 3.45
C LEU A 336 -16.00 2.29 2.48
N GLY A 337 -14.97 1.45 2.34
CA GLY A 337 -15.06 0.22 1.55
C GLY A 337 -13.74 -0.55 1.49
N VAL A 338 -13.80 -1.73 0.89
CA VAL A 338 -12.65 -2.64 0.72
C VAL A 338 -12.58 -3.15 -0.71
N ILE A 339 -11.40 -3.13 -1.29
CA ILE A 339 -11.06 -3.83 -2.54
C ILE A 339 -10.49 -5.20 -2.16
N LEU A 340 -11.27 -6.26 -2.31
CA LEU A 340 -10.88 -7.59 -1.81
C LEU A 340 -9.73 -8.23 -2.62
N GLY A 341 -8.73 -8.73 -1.90
CA GLY A 341 -7.56 -9.39 -2.47
C GLY A 341 -7.78 -10.87 -2.86
N LEU A 342 -8.76 -11.57 -2.25
CA LEU A 342 -9.06 -13.01 -2.40
C LEU A 342 -9.23 -13.52 -3.85
N LYS A 343 -9.41 -12.62 -4.81
CA LYS A 343 -9.57 -12.95 -6.24
C LYS A 343 -8.48 -12.34 -7.12
N LEU A 344 -7.59 -11.54 -6.54
CA LEU A 344 -6.51 -10.86 -7.25
C LEU A 344 -5.22 -11.68 -7.28
N CYS A 345 -4.98 -12.51 -6.27
CA CYS A 345 -3.83 -13.41 -6.15
C CYS A 345 -4.17 -14.71 -5.42
N GLU A 346 -3.28 -15.70 -5.46
CA GLU A 346 -3.48 -17.02 -4.83
C GLU A 346 -3.65 -16.94 -3.31
N SER A 347 -2.85 -16.11 -2.61
CA SER A 347 -2.93 -15.94 -1.16
C SER A 347 -4.12 -15.08 -0.71
N GLY A 348 -4.63 -14.24 -1.61
CA GLY A 348 -5.61 -13.22 -1.31
C GLY A 348 -5.08 -11.99 -0.56
N VAL A 349 -3.78 -11.97 -0.22
CA VAL A 349 -3.16 -10.92 0.60
C VAL A 349 -2.54 -9.84 -0.30
N ILE A 350 -2.89 -8.58 -0.01
CA ILE A 350 -2.27 -7.40 -0.62
C ILE A 350 -1.39 -6.74 0.43
N SER A 351 -0.11 -6.55 0.14
CA SER A 351 0.84 -5.94 1.07
C SER A 351 1.12 -4.47 0.74
N ASN A 352 1.01 -4.09 -0.53
CA ASN A 352 1.22 -2.70 -0.95
C ASN A 352 0.47 -2.36 -2.26
N PHE A 353 0.40 -1.08 -2.59
CA PHE A 353 -0.26 -0.56 -3.79
C PHE A 353 0.20 0.88 -4.07
N ALA A 354 -0.04 1.38 -5.27
CA ALA A 354 0.22 2.76 -5.65
C ALA A 354 -1.07 3.48 -6.05
N LEU A 355 -1.20 4.74 -5.66
CA LEU A 355 -2.22 5.66 -6.18
C LEU A 355 -1.59 6.54 -7.26
N THR A 356 -2.23 6.69 -8.42
CA THR A 356 -1.74 7.52 -9.54
C THR A 356 -2.88 8.26 -10.22
N GLY A 357 -2.96 9.59 -10.11
CA GLY A 357 -4.08 10.34 -10.70
C GLY A 357 -5.43 9.72 -10.28
N ASN A 358 -6.17 9.14 -11.23
CA ASN A 358 -7.42 8.39 -10.98
C ASN A 358 -7.28 6.86 -11.05
N THR A 359 -6.09 6.31 -10.87
CA THR A 359 -5.77 4.88 -10.98
C THR A 359 -5.19 4.36 -9.67
N VAL A 360 -5.48 3.09 -9.36
CA VAL A 360 -4.78 2.31 -8.34
C VAL A 360 -4.02 1.19 -9.04
N ILE A 361 -2.73 1.06 -8.76
CA ILE A 361 -1.93 -0.10 -9.12
C ILE A 361 -1.86 -1.02 -7.91
N ILE A 362 -2.44 -2.20 -8.02
CA ILE A 362 -2.53 -3.19 -6.95
C ILE A 362 -1.42 -4.22 -7.15
N LEU A 363 -0.58 -4.38 -6.13
CA LEU A 363 0.51 -5.33 -6.09
C LEU A 363 0.00 -6.60 -5.43
N ALA A 364 -0.46 -7.54 -6.26
CA ALA A 364 -1.12 -8.75 -5.83
C ALA A 364 -0.19 -9.95 -6.03
N GLN A 365 0.94 -9.93 -5.33
CA GLN A 365 1.90 -11.05 -5.26
C GLN A 365 2.42 -11.44 -6.65
N GLU A 366 1.90 -12.51 -7.23
CA GLU A 366 2.25 -12.99 -8.56
C GLU A 366 1.60 -12.17 -9.69
N ARG A 367 0.80 -11.15 -9.39
CA ARG A 367 0.07 -10.33 -10.38
C ARG A 367 0.13 -8.83 -10.09
N VAL A 368 0.01 -8.04 -11.14
CA VAL A 368 -0.24 -6.59 -11.06
C VAL A 368 -1.58 -6.25 -11.70
N TRP A 369 -2.39 -5.47 -11.00
CA TRP A 369 -3.70 -5.01 -11.47
C TRP A 369 -3.78 -3.48 -11.53
N ARG A 370 -4.54 -2.98 -12.50
CA ARG A 370 -5.00 -1.59 -12.59
C ARG A 370 -6.45 -1.51 -12.17
N LEU A 371 -6.80 -0.58 -11.31
CA LEU A 371 -8.17 -0.17 -11.04
C LEU A 371 -8.35 1.30 -11.40
N GLU A 372 -9.24 1.57 -12.35
CA GLU A 372 -9.63 2.94 -12.72
C GLU A 372 -10.72 3.46 -11.79
N LEU A 373 -10.46 4.59 -11.13
CA LEU A 373 -11.36 5.27 -10.22
C LEU A 373 -12.14 6.38 -10.93
N ALA A 374 -13.38 6.60 -10.46
CA ALA A 374 -14.29 7.62 -10.99
C ALA A 374 -13.69 9.03 -11.01
N SER A 375 -12.84 9.35 -10.04
CA SER A 375 -12.16 10.63 -9.88
C SER A 375 -10.69 10.46 -9.51
N SER A 376 -9.89 11.52 -9.70
CA SER A 376 -8.50 11.55 -9.27
C SER A 376 -8.39 11.51 -7.74
N VAL A 377 -7.45 10.73 -7.23
CA VAL A 377 -7.08 10.57 -5.82
C VAL A 377 -5.76 11.25 -5.47
N LEU A 378 -4.93 11.56 -6.46
CA LEU A 378 -3.81 12.51 -6.30
C LEU A 378 -4.19 13.92 -6.77
#